data_AF-A0A921IR20-F1
#
_entry.id   AF-A0A921IR20-F1
#
_cell.length_a   1.000
_cell.length_b   1.000
_cell.length_c   1.000
_cell.angle_alpha   90.00
_cell.angle_beta   90.00
_cell.angle_gamma   90.00
#
_symmetry.space_group_name_H-M   'P 1'
#
loop_
_entity.id
_entity.type
_entity.pdbx_description
1 polymer ?
#
loop_
_entity_poly.entity_id
_entity_poly.type
_entity_poly.pdbx_seq_one_letter_code
_entity_poly.pdbx_strand_id
1 'polypeptide(L)'
;MADSPRPARRRPTGVHAPINAAEAAKRAAHVRPGEEDALRAAAAGTRRPRAAGARAQGRSPRALTFAAVGIGAALALVLAFVLIRAIMGALLAPDARDAVESTQPASENQAVTIDADDLSSASVAYGRTMYAVRSFDDGVMRVVRSSTDAPDSFVSLFDISGTPVGLAVYNGTIYAVANLDGSFTVCAYVDADGSVPVQIAEESGTASDVALDGSQLKITCTDGKVFELDLENR
;
A
#
# COMPACT_ATOMS: atom_id res chain seq x y z
N MET A 1 56.52 -52.27 49.67
CA MET A 1 55.61 -51.17 50.08
C MET A 1 54.59 -51.04 48.97
N ALA A 2 53.32 -51.23 49.32
CA ALA A 2 52.19 -51.37 48.41
C ALA A 2 51.98 -50.12 47.53
N ASP A 3 51.54 -50.30 46.30
CA ASP A 3 50.28 -49.70 45.85
C ASP A 3 49.82 -50.34 44.53
N SER A 4 48.55 -50.71 44.45
CA SER A 4 47.88 -51.06 43.18
C SER A 4 46.75 -50.07 42.98
N PRO A 5 46.73 -49.33 41.85
CA PRO A 5 45.46 -48.83 41.37
C PRO A 5 45.22 -49.05 39.86
N ARG A 6 44.12 -49.80 39.64
CA ARG A 6 43.00 -49.64 38.69
C ARG A 6 43.19 -49.46 37.16
N PRO A 7 42.25 -50.01 36.37
CA PRO A 7 42.37 -50.17 34.92
C PRO A 7 41.76 -48.99 34.14
N ALA A 8 42.30 -48.64 32.97
CA ALA A 8 41.51 -47.96 31.94
C ALA A 8 42.14 -47.93 30.54
N ARG A 9 41.34 -48.45 29.59
CA ARG A 9 41.03 -47.92 28.26
C ARG A 9 42.10 -48.00 27.15
N ARG A 10 41.86 -48.97 26.27
CA ARG A 10 42.18 -48.92 24.82
C ARG A 10 41.86 -47.52 24.25
N ARG A 11 42.83 -46.90 23.58
CA ARG A 11 42.59 -45.89 22.53
C ARG A 11 42.75 -46.58 21.17
N PRO A 12 41.73 -46.57 20.30
CA PRO A 12 41.86 -47.09 18.95
C PRO A 12 42.69 -46.13 18.09
N THR A 13 43.59 -46.75 17.33
CA THR A 13 44.28 -46.23 16.16
C THR A 13 43.31 -45.56 15.19
N GLY A 14 43.60 -44.31 14.81
CA GLY A 14 42.88 -43.61 13.75
C GLY A 14 43.19 -44.26 12.39
N VAL A 15 42.30 -45.13 11.94
CA VAL A 15 42.20 -45.53 10.54
C VAL A 15 40.94 -44.85 10.02
N HIS A 16 41.10 -43.84 9.16
CA HIS A 16 39.97 -43.26 8.46
C HIS A 16 39.33 -44.32 7.56
N ALA A 17 38.01 -44.49 7.66
CA ALA A 17 37.27 -45.37 6.78
C ALA A 17 37.47 -44.95 5.31
N PRO A 18 37.62 -45.91 4.38
CA PRO A 18 37.68 -45.59 2.96
C PRO A 18 36.36 -44.93 2.55
N ILE A 19 36.46 -43.79 1.87
CA ILE A 19 35.29 -43.07 1.34
C ILE A 19 34.58 -44.03 0.39
N ASN A 20 33.31 -44.35 0.69
CA ASN A 20 32.51 -45.24 -0.12
C ASN A 20 32.23 -44.57 -1.47
N ALA A 21 32.85 -45.07 -2.55
CA ALA A 21 32.73 -44.52 -3.89
C ALA A 21 31.28 -44.45 -4.38
N ALA A 22 30.44 -45.39 -3.94
CA ALA A 22 29.02 -45.40 -4.28
C ALA A 22 28.24 -44.24 -3.62
N GLU A 23 28.66 -43.83 -2.42
CA GLU A 23 28.05 -42.71 -1.69
C GLU A 23 28.51 -41.35 -2.25
N ALA A 24 29.77 -41.27 -2.69
CA ALA A 24 30.28 -40.10 -3.41
C ALA A 24 29.59 -39.90 -4.78
N ALA A 25 29.34 -40.99 -5.52
CA ALA A 25 28.65 -40.94 -6.80
C ALA A 25 27.17 -40.50 -6.66
N LYS A 26 26.48 -40.95 -5.61
CA LYS A 26 25.10 -40.53 -5.34
C LYS A 26 24.97 -39.04 -5.02
N ARG A 27 25.97 -38.43 -4.37
CA ARG A 27 26.01 -36.98 -4.13
C ARG A 27 26.26 -36.17 -5.41
N ALA A 28 27.10 -36.69 -6.32
CA ALA A 28 27.37 -36.03 -7.60
C ALA A 28 26.16 -36.07 -8.55
N ALA A 29 25.29 -37.07 -8.42
CA ALA A 29 24.08 -37.21 -9.26
C ALA A 29 22.96 -36.21 -8.94
N HIS A 30 23.04 -35.45 -7.85
CA HIS A 30 22.04 -34.46 -7.43
C HIS A 30 22.51 -33.00 -7.58
N VAL A 31 23.59 -32.79 -8.32
CA VAL A 31 24.20 -31.48 -8.56
C VAL A 31 23.38 -30.72 -9.61
N ARG A 32 23.10 -29.43 -9.34
CA ARG A 32 22.27 -28.60 -10.24
C ARG A 32 23.10 -28.12 -11.45
N PRO A 33 22.47 -27.85 -12.61
CA PRO A 33 23.19 -27.28 -13.76
C PRO A 33 23.82 -25.94 -13.36
N GLY A 34 25.15 -25.85 -13.40
CA GLY A 34 25.94 -24.67 -13.00
C GLY A 34 27.00 -24.91 -11.91
N GLU A 35 26.97 -26.05 -11.22
CA GLU A 35 27.99 -26.42 -10.21
C GLU A 35 29.19 -27.20 -10.79
N GLU A 36 29.13 -27.56 -12.09
CA GLU A 36 30.14 -28.37 -12.77
C GLU A 36 31.51 -27.67 -12.87
N ASP A 37 31.52 -26.34 -13.05
CA ASP A 37 32.75 -25.55 -13.11
C ASP A 37 33.44 -25.44 -11.74
N ALA A 38 32.65 -25.43 -10.65
CA ALA A 38 33.18 -25.45 -9.28
C ALA A 38 33.80 -26.82 -8.94
N LEU A 39 33.22 -27.91 -9.45
CA LEU A 39 33.73 -29.27 -9.30
C LEU A 39 34.99 -29.51 -10.15
N ARG A 40 35.06 -28.97 -11.39
CA ARG A 40 36.29 -28.96 -12.20
C ARG A 40 37.42 -28.17 -11.53
N ALA A 41 37.11 -27.02 -10.93
CA ALA A 41 38.10 -26.23 -10.21
C ALA A 41 38.65 -26.93 -8.96
N ALA A 42 37.83 -27.75 -8.27
CA ALA A 42 38.27 -28.55 -7.13
C ALA A 42 39.15 -29.75 -7.56
N ALA A 43 38.88 -30.36 -8.71
CA ALA A 43 39.67 -31.47 -9.25
C ALA A 43 41.04 -31.05 -9.80
N ALA A 44 41.20 -29.79 -10.23
CA ALA A 44 42.46 -29.23 -10.72
C ALA A 44 43.50 -28.90 -9.61
N GLY A 45 43.22 -29.25 -8.34
CA GLY A 45 44.15 -29.12 -7.23
C GLY A 45 44.44 -27.67 -6.78
N THR A 46 43.74 -26.67 -7.31
CA THR A 46 43.98 -25.25 -7.02
C THR A 46 43.31 -24.75 -5.74
N ARG A 47 42.54 -25.60 -5.03
CA ARG A 47 41.98 -25.26 -3.71
C ARG A 47 42.18 -26.39 -2.70
N ARG A 48 43.07 -26.17 -1.74
CA ARG A 48 43.19 -26.99 -0.52
C ARG A 48 41.92 -26.85 0.33
N PRO A 49 41.22 -27.94 0.68
CA PRO A 49 40.21 -27.90 1.72
C PRO A 49 40.91 -27.84 3.08
N ARG A 50 40.73 -26.73 3.80
CA ARG A 50 41.20 -26.60 5.18
C ARG A 50 40.26 -27.39 6.08
N ALA A 51 40.79 -28.44 6.70
CA ALA A 51 40.08 -29.34 7.61
C ALA A 51 39.39 -28.58 8.76
N ALA A 52 38.18 -29.04 9.08
CA ALA A 52 37.46 -28.66 10.28
C ALA A 52 38.14 -29.30 11.52
N GLY A 53 38.65 -28.46 12.42
CA GLY A 53 39.15 -28.82 13.74
C GLY A 53 38.54 -27.87 14.78
N ALA A 54 37.84 -28.44 15.74
CA ALA A 54 36.87 -27.78 16.60
C ALA A 54 37.45 -27.03 17.81
N ARG A 55 36.65 -26.07 18.28
CA ARG A 55 36.59 -25.42 19.61
C ARG A 55 37.66 -24.38 19.96
N ALA A 56 37.28 -23.12 19.84
CA ALA A 56 37.20 -22.20 20.98
C ALA A 56 36.32 -21.00 20.62
N GLN A 57 35.22 -20.87 21.34
CA GLN A 57 34.69 -19.63 21.90
C GLN A 57 34.98 -18.33 21.13
N GLY A 58 33.96 -17.89 20.41
CA GLY A 58 33.92 -16.57 19.80
C GLY A 58 32.60 -16.45 19.06
N ARG A 59 31.49 -16.33 19.81
CA ARG A 59 30.18 -16.00 19.26
C ARG A 59 30.32 -14.57 18.69
N SER A 60 30.75 -14.47 17.43
CA SER A 60 31.05 -13.20 16.78
C SER A 60 29.74 -12.45 16.54
N PRO A 61 29.54 -11.26 17.13
CA PRO A 61 28.25 -10.59 17.20
C PRO A 61 27.99 -9.72 15.96
N ARG A 62 28.27 -10.22 14.75
CA ARG A 62 28.31 -9.36 13.54
C ARG A 62 27.50 -9.85 12.34
N ALA A 63 26.83 -10.99 12.44
CA ALA A 63 25.97 -11.49 11.35
C ALA A 63 24.47 -11.20 11.56
N LEU A 64 24.08 -10.71 12.75
CA LEU A 64 22.72 -10.26 13.06
C LEU A 64 22.57 -8.73 13.01
N THR A 65 23.67 -8.00 12.80
CA THR A 65 23.62 -6.54 12.76
C THR A 65 23.19 -5.98 11.41
N PHE A 66 23.30 -6.69 10.29
CA PHE A 66 22.84 -6.12 9.00
C PHE A 66 21.33 -6.20 8.76
N ALA A 67 20.62 -7.10 9.46
CA ALA A 67 19.15 -7.06 9.49
C ALA A 67 18.60 -6.05 10.51
N ALA A 68 19.35 -5.77 11.59
CA ALA A 68 18.96 -4.78 12.60
C ALA A 68 19.38 -3.34 12.25
N VAL A 69 20.43 -3.14 11.45
CA VAL A 69 20.91 -1.80 11.05
C VAL A 69 20.03 -1.19 9.94
N GLY A 70 19.46 -1.99 9.04
CA GLY A 70 18.50 -1.48 8.05
C GLY A 70 17.20 -1.00 8.69
N ILE A 71 16.67 -1.77 9.64
CA ILE A 71 15.47 -1.41 10.40
C ILE A 71 15.79 -0.26 11.36
N GLY A 72 16.95 -0.26 12.02
CA GLY A 72 17.38 0.82 12.90
C GLY A 72 17.64 2.13 12.16
N ALA A 73 18.20 2.09 10.94
CA ALA A 73 18.40 3.28 10.12
C ALA A 73 17.07 3.82 9.58
N ALA A 74 16.14 2.95 9.17
CA ALA A 74 14.79 3.36 8.79
C ALA A 74 14.03 3.95 9.98
N LEU A 75 14.11 3.32 11.15
CA LEU A 75 13.47 3.83 12.37
C LEU A 75 14.11 5.14 12.84
N ALA A 76 15.44 5.28 12.73
CA ALA A 76 16.15 6.51 13.03
C ALA A 76 15.82 7.63 12.04
N LEU A 77 15.60 7.32 10.76
CA LEU A 77 15.13 8.29 9.77
C LEU A 77 13.67 8.71 10.02
N VAL A 78 12.80 7.77 10.40
CA VAL A 78 11.41 8.08 10.79
C VAL A 78 11.40 8.92 12.06
N LEU A 79 12.18 8.56 13.08
CA LEU A 79 12.31 9.35 14.32
C LEU A 79 12.93 10.71 14.04
N ALA A 80 13.97 10.80 13.21
CA ALA A 80 14.57 12.08 12.82
C ALA A 80 13.57 12.92 12.01
N PHE A 81 12.77 12.33 11.13
CA PHE A 81 11.72 13.03 10.39
C PHE A 81 10.62 13.55 11.31
N VAL A 82 10.17 12.74 12.28
CA VAL A 82 9.19 13.15 13.30
C VAL A 82 9.78 14.23 14.20
N LEU A 83 11.06 14.13 14.59
CA LEU A 83 11.75 15.13 15.41
C LEU A 83 11.95 16.44 14.63
N ILE A 84 12.34 16.36 13.35
CA ILE A 84 12.51 17.53 12.48
C ILE A 84 11.16 18.20 12.24
N ARG A 85 10.08 17.43 12.04
CA ARG A 85 8.71 17.98 11.98
C ARG A 85 8.27 18.60 13.30
N ALA A 86 8.58 17.97 14.43
CA ALA A 86 8.24 18.50 15.75
C ALA A 86 9.02 19.78 16.08
N ILE A 87 10.31 19.84 15.71
CA ILE A 87 11.17 21.00 15.93
C ILE A 87 10.80 22.13 14.94
N MET A 88 10.50 21.82 13.68
CA MET A 88 9.95 22.81 12.72
C MET A 88 8.58 23.33 13.19
N GLY A 89 7.72 22.48 13.74
CA GLY A 89 6.44 22.88 14.33
C GLY A 89 6.60 23.75 15.60
N ALA A 90 7.66 23.54 16.37
CA ALA A 90 7.96 24.33 17.57
C ALA A 90 8.70 25.65 17.28
N LEU A 91 9.53 25.69 16.22
CA LEU A 91 10.25 26.91 15.81
C LEU A 91 9.37 27.86 14.97
N LEU A 92 8.30 27.35 14.36
CA LEU A 92 7.25 28.14 13.70
C LEU A 92 5.97 28.25 14.53
N ALA A 93 6.04 28.10 15.85
CA ALA A 93 4.90 28.39 16.72
C ALA A 93 4.91 29.90 17.07
N PRO A 94 4.13 30.77 16.39
CA PRO A 94 3.61 31.94 17.05
C PRO A 94 2.63 31.46 18.13
N ASP A 95 2.59 32.21 19.22
CA ASP A 95 1.89 31.89 20.46
C ASP A 95 0.52 31.23 20.27
N ALA A 96 0.30 30.19 21.07
CA ALA A 96 -0.97 29.49 21.19
C ALA A 96 -2.11 30.46 21.54
N ARG A 97 -2.94 30.77 20.54
CA ARG A 97 -4.38 31.08 20.60
C ARG A 97 -4.85 31.37 19.18
N ASP A 98 -5.15 30.29 18.47
CA ASP A 98 -6.17 30.15 17.43
C ASP A 98 -5.83 28.86 16.72
N ALA A 99 -6.62 27.83 16.98
CA ALA A 99 -6.57 26.60 16.23
C ALA A 99 -7.04 26.93 14.81
N VAL A 100 -6.12 27.36 13.97
CA VAL A 100 -6.34 27.38 12.52
C VAL A 100 -6.21 25.93 12.08
N GLU A 101 -7.37 25.27 12.06
CA GLU A 101 -7.64 24.13 11.22
C GLU A 101 -6.90 24.35 9.89
N SER A 102 -6.02 23.42 9.52
CA SER A 102 -5.32 23.48 8.26
C SER A 102 -6.33 23.32 7.13
N THR A 103 -6.97 24.42 6.73
CA THR A 103 -7.70 24.52 5.47
C THR A 103 -6.65 24.48 4.37
N GLN A 104 -6.31 23.27 3.95
CA GLN A 104 -5.70 23.05 2.65
C GLN A 104 -6.57 23.76 1.61
N PRO A 105 -6.00 24.57 0.70
CA PRO A 105 -6.79 25.15 -0.37
C PRO A 105 -7.44 24.00 -1.15
N ALA A 106 -8.77 24.02 -1.26
CA ALA A 106 -9.51 23.03 -2.03
C ALA A 106 -8.96 23.02 -3.46
N SER A 107 -8.44 21.88 -3.92
CA SER A 107 -8.14 21.68 -5.33
C SER A 107 -9.43 21.90 -6.12
N GLU A 108 -9.37 22.70 -7.19
CA GLU A 108 -10.53 22.98 -8.04
C GLU A 108 -11.09 21.71 -8.70
N ASN A 109 -10.27 20.68 -8.86
CA ASN A 109 -10.69 19.39 -9.40
C ASN A 109 -10.38 18.30 -8.38
N GLN A 110 -11.41 17.57 -7.96
CA GLN A 110 -11.29 16.54 -6.93
C GLN A 110 -12.30 15.42 -7.16
N ALA A 111 -11.90 14.20 -6.85
CA ALA A 111 -12.78 13.04 -6.82
C ALA A 111 -12.66 12.33 -5.46
N VAL A 112 -13.72 11.62 -5.11
CA VAL A 112 -13.77 10.74 -3.94
C VAL A 112 -14.55 9.49 -4.28
N THR A 113 -14.00 8.35 -3.88
CA THR A 113 -14.69 7.06 -3.88
C THR A 113 -15.53 6.95 -2.61
N ILE A 114 -16.75 6.46 -2.77
CA ILE A 114 -17.77 6.36 -1.75
C ILE A 114 -18.00 4.89 -1.45
N ASP A 115 -17.91 4.54 -0.18
CA ASP A 115 -18.48 3.28 0.31
C ASP A 115 -19.97 3.54 0.57
N ALA A 116 -20.85 2.77 -0.09
CA ALA A 116 -22.29 2.94 0.08
C ALA A 116 -22.77 2.60 1.49
N ASP A 117 -22.02 1.78 2.23
CA ASP A 117 -22.28 1.44 3.62
C ASP A 117 -21.73 2.51 4.58
N ASP A 118 -20.80 3.36 4.13
CA ASP A 118 -20.20 4.46 4.90
C ASP A 118 -20.05 5.75 4.07
N LEU A 119 -21.09 6.59 4.17
CA LEU A 119 -21.13 7.90 3.49
C LEU A 119 -20.28 8.98 4.20
N SER A 120 -19.54 8.67 5.27
CA SER A 120 -18.73 9.67 5.99
C SER A 120 -17.63 10.28 5.11
N SER A 121 -17.13 9.52 4.14
CA SER A 121 -16.11 9.96 3.18
C SER A 121 -16.69 10.58 1.92
N ALA A 122 -18.01 10.66 1.79
CA ALA A 122 -18.69 11.00 0.54
C ALA A 122 -18.77 12.50 0.27
N SER A 123 -17.67 13.24 0.39
CA SER A 123 -17.64 14.68 0.13
C SER A 123 -16.46 15.17 -0.70
N VAL A 124 -16.71 16.20 -1.50
CA VAL A 124 -15.73 16.89 -2.34
C VAL A 124 -15.89 18.38 -2.13
N ALA A 125 -14.77 19.09 -1.94
CA ALA A 125 -14.77 20.55 -1.79
C ALA A 125 -14.45 21.22 -3.13
N TYR A 126 -15.16 22.30 -3.44
CA TYR A 126 -14.89 23.17 -4.58
C TYR A 126 -15.03 24.63 -4.12
N GLY A 127 -13.89 25.29 -3.90
CA GLY A 127 -13.88 26.62 -3.27
C GLY A 127 -14.47 26.57 -1.85
N ARG A 128 -15.56 27.33 -1.62
CA ARG A 128 -16.30 27.35 -0.33
C ARG A 128 -17.54 26.47 -0.34
N THR A 129 -17.71 25.68 -1.38
CA THR A 129 -18.84 24.77 -1.54
C THR A 129 -18.37 23.35 -1.26
N MET A 130 -19.16 22.60 -0.50
CA MET A 130 -18.97 21.18 -0.31
C MET A 130 -20.13 20.43 -0.97
N TYR A 131 -19.79 19.45 -1.81
CA TYR A 131 -20.74 18.53 -2.40
C TYR A 131 -20.61 17.19 -1.70
N ALA A 132 -21.72 16.57 -1.35
CA ALA A 132 -21.69 15.28 -0.67
C ALA A 132 -22.85 14.38 -1.08
N VAL A 133 -22.70 13.07 -0.88
CA VAL A 133 -23.82 12.13 -0.99
C VAL A 133 -24.41 11.89 0.39
N ARG A 134 -25.73 11.98 0.51
CA ARG A 134 -26.46 11.70 1.75
C ARG A 134 -27.64 10.78 1.52
N SER A 135 -27.90 9.95 2.51
CA SER A 135 -29.14 9.18 2.63
C SER A 135 -30.21 10.02 3.33
N PHE A 136 -31.46 9.78 2.95
CA PHE A 136 -32.64 10.42 3.53
C PHE A 136 -33.63 9.35 4.01
N ASP A 137 -34.61 9.76 4.82
CA ASP A 137 -35.57 8.85 5.47
C ASP A 137 -36.48 8.08 4.49
N ASP A 138 -36.52 8.51 3.23
CA ASP A 138 -37.23 7.84 2.13
C ASP A 138 -36.39 6.75 1.43
N GLY A 139 -35.15 6.54 1.88
CA GLY A 139 -34.22 5.58 1.30
C GLY A 139 -33.58 6.07 -0.01
N VAL A 140 -33.84 7.31 -0.42
CA VAL A 140 -33.24 7.89 -1.63
C VAL A 140 -31.92 8.56 -1.27
N MET A 141 -30.86 8.17 -1.97
CA MET A 141 -29.57 8.83 -1.89
C MET A 141 -29.58 10.07 -2.78
N ARG A 142 -29.07 11.20 -2.28
CA ARG A 142 -29.03 12.46 -3.03
C ARG A 142 -27.66 13.10 -2.95
N VAL A 143 -27.28 13.78 -4.03
CA VAL A 143 -26.19 14.74 -3.96
C VAL A 143 -26.72 16.02 -3.32
N VAL A 144 -26.02 16.49 -2.31
CA VAL A 144 -26.34 17.72 -1.58
C VAL A 144 -25.19 18.70 -1.70
N ARG A 145 -25.53 19.97 -1.48
CA ARG A 145 -24.60 21.09 -1.38
C ARG A 145 -24.66 21.71 -0.01
N SER A 146 -23.52 21.96 0.61
CA SER A 146 -23.38 22.82 1.79
C SER A 146 -22.24 23.81 1.65
N SER A 147 -22.16 24.77 2.57
CA SER A 147 -20.98 25.63 2.72
C SER A 147 -19.90 24.86 3.48
N THR A 148 -18.63 25.05 3.12
CA THR A 148 -17.51 24.52 3.92
C THR A 148 -17.52 25.05 5.36
N ASP A 149 -18.06 26.25 5.55
CA ASP A 149 -18.17 26.90 6.87
C ASP A 149 -19.39 26.40 7.67
N ALA A 150 -20.33 25.71 7.02
CA ALA A 150 -21.57 25.24 7.62
C ALA A 150 -22.03 23.91 6.97
N PRO A 151 -21.29 22.81 7.18
CA PRO A 151 -21.48 21.54 6.46
C PRO A 151 -22.83 20.86 6.76
N ASP A 152 -23.44 21.17 7.91
CA ASP A 152 -24.74 20.63 8.34
C ASP A 152 -25.94 21.37 7.75
N SER A 153 -25.73 22.57 7.17
CA SER A 153 -26.76 23.28 6.43
C SER A 153 -26.61 22.98 4.95
N PHE A 154 -27.45 22.07 4.44
CA PHE A 154 -27.36 21.59 3.08
C PHE A 154 -28.66 21.76 2.30
N VAL A 155 -28.52 21.84 0.98
CA VAL A 155 -29.60 21.84 0.00
C VAL A 155 -29.44 20.62 -0.89
N SER A 156 -30.53 19.89 -1.12
CA SER A 156 -30.54 18.77 -2.07
C SER A 156 -30.44 19.28 -3.51
N LEU A 157 -29.57 18.68 -4.31
CA LEU A 157 -29.39 19.02 -5.72
C LEU A 157 -30.16 18.06 -6.63
N PHE A 158 -29.88 16.76 -6.51
CA PHE A 158 -30.55 15.73 -7.31
C PHE A 158 -30.47 14.35 -6.68
N ASP A 159 -31.42 13.49 -7.06
CA ASP A 159 -31.50 12.09 -6.64
C ASP A 159 -30.53 11.22 -7.44
N ILE A 160 -29.86 10.29 -6.76
CA ILE A 160 -28.97 9.31 -7.38
C ILE A 160 -29.77 8.06 -7.71
N SER A 161 -29.68 7.63 -8.97
CA SER A 161 -30.24 6.34 -9.38
C SER A 161 -29.22 5.23 -9.11
N GLY A 162 -29.52 4.35 -8.15
CA GLY A 162 -28.67 3.22 -7.78
C GLY A 162 -27.80 3.48 -6.55
N THR A 163 -26.73 2.69 -6.43
CA THR A 163 -25.82 2.71 -5.29
C THR A 163 -24.63 3.62 -5.59
N PRO A 164 -24.41 4.72 -4.85
CA PRO A 164 -23.31 5.65 -5.12
C PRO A 164 -21.94 4.96 -4.96
N VAL A 165 -21.02 5.24 -5.88
CA VAL A 165 -19.64 4.71 -5.88
C VAL A 165 -18.64 5.84 -5.79
N GLY A 166 -18.98 7.02 -6.29
CA GLY A 166 -18.07 8.14 -6.22
C GLY A 166 -18.70 9.45 -6.64
N LEU A 167 -18.02 10.52 -6.27
CA LEU A 167 -18.35 11.88 -6.61
C LEU A 167 -17.08 12.57 -7.12
N ALA A 168 -17.18 13.30 -8.22
CA ALA A 168 -16.10 14.13 -8.71
C ALA A 168 -16.62 15.54 -9.03
N VAL A 169 -15.76 16.53 -8.86
CA VAL A 169 -15.97 17.89 -9.35
C VAL A 169 -14.83 18.21 -10.28
N TYR A 170 -15.17 18.63 -11.49
CA TYR A 170 -14.21 19.11 -12.49
C TYR A 170 -14.76 20.38 -13.13
N ASN A 171 -14.01 21.47 -13.04
CA ASN A 171 -14.38 22.80 -13.56
C ASN A 171 -15.81 23.24 -13.16
N GLY A 172 -16.23 22.94 -11.92
CA GLY A 172 -17.54 23.30 -11.38
C GLY A 172 -18.71 22.40 -11.81
N THR A 173 -18.46 21.39 -12.65
CA THR A 173 -19.43 20.33 -12.96
C THR A 173 -19.26 19.18 -11.98
N ILE A 174 -20.36 18.72 -11.40
CA ILE A 174 -20.43 17.58 -10.50
C ILE A 174 -20.75 16.32 -11.31
N TYR A 175 -19.94 15.28 -11.09
CA TYR A 175 -20.12 13.96 -11.69
C TYR A 175 -20.38 12.95 -10.58
N ALA A 176 -21.58 12.37 -10.58
CA ALA A 176 -21.94 11.29 -9.67
C ALA A 176 -21.87 9.95 -10.41
N VAL A 177 -21.13 8.99 -9.85
CA VAL A 177 -21.04 7.63 -10.37
C VAL A 177 -21.83 6.71 -9.45
N ALA A 178 -22.71 5.91 -10.02
CA ALA A 178 -23.54 4.97 -9.27
C ALA A 178 -23.64 3.62 -9.97
N ASN A 179 -23.64 2.54 -9.20
CA ASN A 179 -23.92 1.19 -9.68
C ASN A 179 -25.43 0.97 -9.81
N LEU A 180 -25.82 0.37 -10.92
CA LEU A 180 -27.12 -0.19 -11.21
C LEU A 180 -27.00 -1.73 -11.22
N ASP A 181 -28.08 -2.42 -11.61
CA ASP A 181 -28.04 -3.88 -11.75
C ASP A 181 -27.24 -4.28 -13.01
N GLY A 182 -25.97 -4.67 -12.81
CA GLY A 182 -25.07 -5.14 -13.87
C GLY A 182 -24.42 -4.04 -14.72
N SER A 183 -24.69 -2.78 -14.45
CA SER A 183 -24.06 -1.61 -15.08
C SER A 183 -23.70 -0.54 -14.04
N PHE A 184 -22.95 0.46 -14.45
CA PHE A 184 -22.82 1.72 -13.73
C PHE A 184 -23.21 2.89 -14.62
N THR A 185 -23.65 3.98 -14.00
CA THR A 185 -24.05 5.22 -14.66
C THR A 185 -23.21 6.39 -14.18
N VAL A 186 -23.02 7.37 -15.06
CA VAL A 186 -22.39 8.66 -14.74
C VAL A 186 -23.38 9.76 -15.03
N CYS A 187 -23.76 10.50 -14.00
CA CYS A 187 -24.61 11.68 -14.11
C CYS A 187 -23.77 12.94 -13.92
N ALA A 188 -23.92 13.91 -14.83
CA ALA A 188 -23.36 15.23 -14.72
C ALA A 188 -24.41 16.25 -14.26
N TYR A 189 -23.99 17.20 -13.44
CA TYR A 189 -24.82 18.28 -12.95
C TYR A 189 -23.99 19.55 -12.76
N VAL A 190 -24.48 20.68 -13.25
CA VAL A 190 -23.89 21.99 -12.97
C VAL A 190 -24.74 22.69 -11.93
N ASP A 191 -24.13 23.15 -10.85
CA ASP A 191 -24.82 23.86 -9.78
C ASP A 191 -25.17 25.29 -10.19
N ALA A 192 -26.26 25.41 -10.95
CA ALA A 192 -26.83 26.65 -11.43
C ALA A 192 -28.36 26.60 -11.32
N ASP A 193 -28.99 27.77 -11.32
CA ASP A 193 -30.45 27.87 -11.19
C ASP A 193 -31.16 27.20 -12.37
N GLY A 194 -32.14 26.35 -12.07
CA GLY A 194 -32.87 25.57 -13.06
C GLY A 194 -32.12 24.39 -13.68
N SER A 195 -30.90 24.07 -13.23
CA SER A 195 -30.15 22.91 -13.73
C SER A 195 -30.84 21.59 -13.41
N VAL A 196 -30.73 20.63 -14.34
CA VAL A 196 -31.20 19.25 -14.18
C VAL A 196 -30.03 18.29 -14.39
N PRO A 197 -29.96 17.17 -13.65
CA PRO A 197 -28.93 16.17 -13.87
C PRO A 197 -29.10 15.51 -15.24
N VAL A 198 -27.98 15.21 -15.91
CA VAL A 198 -27.96 14.52 -17.20
C VAL A 198 -27.11 13.27 -17.10
N GLN A 199 -27.66 12.13 -17.49
CA GLN A 199 -26.89 10.90 -17.65
C GLN A 199 -26.00 11.02 -18.89
N ILE A 200 -24.69 10.96 -18.70
CA ILE A 200 -23.69 11.14 -19.78
C ILE A 200 -23.00 9.85 -20.21
N ALA A 201 -23.07 8.80 -19.37
CA ALA A 201 -22.58 7.47 -19.68
C ALA A 201 -23.38 6.40 -18.90
N GLU A 202 -23.50 5.23 -19.51
CA GLU A 202 -23.93 3.99 -18.86
C GLU A 202 -23.12 2.85 -19.46
N GLU A 203 -22.43 2.10 -18.62
CA GLU A 203 -21.49 1.07 -19.07
C GLU A 203 -21.69 -0.20 -18.26
N SER A 204 -21.49 -1.35 -18.90
CA SER A 204 -21.60 -2.65 -18.24
C SER A 204 -20.51 -2.86 -17.19
N GLY A 205 -20.84 -3.49 -16.07
CA GLY A 205 -19.90 -3.80 -14.99
C GLY A 205 -20.31 -3.17 -13.65
N THR A 206 -19.45 -3.33 -12.66
CA THR A 206 -19.66 -2.79 -11.31
C THR A 206 -18.48 -1.90 -10.97
N ALA A 207 -18.71 -0.59 -10.90
CA ALA A 207 -17.71 0.38 -10.50
C ALA A 207 -17.36 0.19 -9.01
N SER A 208 -16.07 0.36 -8.69
CA SER A 208 -15.53 0.22 -7.33
C SER A 208 -14.65 1.40 -6.92
N ASP A 209 -14.15 2.19 -7.86
CA ASP A 209 -13.30 3.34 -7.57
C ASP A 209 -13.48 4.45 -8.61
N VAL A 210 -13.41 5.70 -8.16
CA VAL A 210 -13.53 6.90 -8.99
C VAL A 210 -12.36 7.84 -8.70
N ALA A 211 -11.65 8.24 -9.75
CA ALA A 211 -10.55 9.17 -9.67
C ALA A 211 -10.58 10.18 -10.82
N LEU A 212 -9.87 11.30 -10.64
CA LEU A 212 -9.56 12.23 -11.73
C LEU A 212 -8.09 12.09 -12.10
N ASP A 213 -7.82 12.00 -13.40
CA ASP A 213 -6.49 12.11 -13.99
C ASP A 213 -6.51 13.23 -15.03
N GLY A 214 -6.15 14.44 -14.59
CA GLY A 214 -6.32 15.65 -15.40
C GLY A 214 -7.80 15.92 -15.71
N SER A 215 -8.14 15.90 -16.99
CA SER A 215 -9.52 16.05 -17.51
C SER A 215 -10.25 14.72 -17.66
N GLN A 216 -9.68 13.60 -17.24
CA GLN A 216 -10.32 12.29 -17.37
C GLN A 216 -10.93 11.85 -16.04
N LEU A 217 -12.21 11.51 -16.07
CA LEU A 217 -12.85 10.72 -15.03
C LEU A 217 -12.52 9.25 -15.25
N LYS A 218 -11.77 8.67 -14.30
CA LYS A 218 -11.38 7.26 -14.30
C LYS A 218 -12.29 6.49 -13.37
N ILE A 219 -12.93 5.45 -13.90
CA ILE A 219 -13.82 4.56 -13.17
C ILE A 219 -13.22 3.16 -13.25
N THR A 220 -12.77 2.64 -12.12
CA THR A 220 -12.25 1.26 -12.02
C THR A 220 -13.39 0.34 -11.62
N CYS A 221 -13.57 -0.76 -12.34
CA CYS A 221 -14.51 -1.81 -12.02
C CYS A 221 -13.90 -2.91 -11.14
N THR A 222 -14.75 -3.67 -10.47
CA THR A 222 -14.35 -4.80 -9.62
C THR A 222 -13.59 -5.90 -10.36
N ASP A 223 -13.78 -6.03 -11.68
CA ASP A 223 -13.04 -6.94 -12.56
C ASP A 223 -11.68 -6.40 -13.02
N GLY A 224 -11.31 -5.19 -12.58
CA GLY A 224 -10.06 -4.51 -12.92
C GLY A 224 -10.09 -3.75 -14.24
N LYS A 225 -11.21 -3.73 -14.98
CA LYS A 225 -11.35 -2.84 -16.14
C LYS A 225 -11.40 -1.39 -15.69
N VAL A 226 -10.85 -0.50 -16.50
CA VAL A 226 -10.88 0.94 -16.28
C VAL A 226 -11.63 1.59 -17.45
N PHE A 227 -12.63 2.38 -17.11
CA PHE A 227 -13.34 3.25 -18.04
C PHE A 227 -12.85 4.68 -17.85
N GLU A 228 -12.46 5.32 -18.94
CA GLU A 228 -11.97 6.70 -18.95
C GLU A 228 -12.97 7.56 -19.72
N LEU A 229 -13.44 8.63 -19.08
CA LEU A 229 -14.35 9.59 -19.67
C LEU A 229 -13.68 10.96 -19.71
N ASP A 230 -13.47 11.48 -20.93
CA ASP A 230 -12.93 12.81 -21.15
C ASP A 230 -13.98 13.90 -20.82
N LEU A 231 -13.64 14.78 -19.90
CA LEU A 231 -14.49 15.84 -19.37
C LEU A 231 -14.29 17.19 -20.05
N GLU A 232 -13.19 17.42 -20.77
CA GLU A 232 -12.94 18.70 -21.44
C GLU A 232 -13.81 18.90 -22.69
N ASN A 233 -14.22 17.80 -23.32
CA ASN A 233 -14.97 17.80 -24.58
C ASN A 233 -16.48 17.62 -24.38
N ARG A 234 -17.03 18.01 -23.22
CA ARG A 234 -18.44 17.79 -22.84
C ARG A 234 -19.21 19.07 -22.53
#